data_AF-R9MY16-F1
#
_entry.id   AF-R9MY16-F1
#
_cell.length_a   1.000
_cell.length_b   1.000
_cell.length_c   1.000
_cell.angle_alpha   90.00
_cell.angle_beta   90.00
_cell.angle_gamma   90.00
#
_symmetry.space_group_name_H-M   'P 1'
#
loop_
_entity.id
_entity.type
_entity.pdbx_description
1 polymer ?
#
loop_
_entity_poly.entity_id
_entity_poly.type
_entity_poly.pdbx_seq_one_letter_code
_entity_poly.pdbx_strand_id
1 'polypeptide(L)'
;MYLIYGAGAVGKRYVKQCNEADITDIEITDSNSLLWGTCLEGHTIISPNEAFLSEYDYVIIAAESKAYDEIRSQIKNRIKNTTIISYGKTIVWNDRYLYDTGNIKFIKPLVSGIYLLEDFASNIAQETLNDLEKFAIWGRHKRLDKWMHYYEAYDRAFSKYRNRPVSILEIGVRGGWIFANVERLLWEK
;
A
#
# COMPACT_ATOMS: atom_id res chain seq x y z
N MET A 1 -9.32 7.89 13.59
CA MET A 1 -10.02 6.59 13.57
C MET A 1 -10.45 6.27 12.14
N TYR A 2 -10.36 5.00 11.74
CA TYR A 2 -10.63 4.55 10.36
C TYR A 2 -11.79 3.56 10.30
N LEU A 3 -12.63 3.64 9.27
CA LEU A 3 -13.66 2.62 9.01
C LEU A 3 -13.23 1.72 7.85
N ILE A 4 -13.20 0.41 8.07
CA ILE A 4 -12.95 -0.59 7.04
C ILE A 4 -14.29 -1.22 6.63
N TYR A 5 -14.72 -0.94 5.40
CA TYR A 5 -15.94 -1.47 4.82
C TYR A 5 -15.63 -2.72 3.98
N GLY A 6 -16.03 -3.88 4.48
CA GLY A 6 -15.84 -5.18 3.85
C GLY A 6 -15.02 -6.11 4.75
N ALA A 7 -15.63 -7.21 5.20
CA ALA A 7 -15.04 -8.23 6.05
C ALA A 7 -14.75 -9.55 5.30
N GLY A 8 -14.75 -9.51 3.97
CA GLY A 8 -14.34 -10.63 3.12
C GLY A 8 -12.82 -10.90 3.12
N ALA A 9 -12.34 -11.72 2.19
CA ALA A 9 -10.92 -12.09 2.09
C ALA A 9 -9.97 -10.89 1.88
N VAL A 10 -10.42 -9.83 1.20
CA VAL A 10 -9.67 -8.57 1.05
C VAL A 10 -9.61 -7.83 2.38
N GLY A 11 -10.76 -7.59 3.01
CA GLY A 11 -10.87 -7.00 4.35
C GLY A 11 -10.01 -7.68 5.39
N LYS A 12 -10.08 -9.02 5.48
CA LYS A 12 -9.26 -9.80 6.41
C LYS A 12 -7.76 -9.54 6.24
N ARG A 13 -7.27 -9.55 4.99
CA ARG A 13 -5.85 -9.28 4.70
C ARG A 13 -5.47 -7.84 5.06
N TYR A 14 -6.33 -6.89 4.74
CA TYR A 14 -6.08 -5.48 5.03
C TYR A 14 -6.06 -5.18 6.54
N VAL A 15 -7.03 -5.71 7.29
CA VAL A 15 -7.06 -5.58 8.76
C VAL A 15 -5.86 -6.26 9.40
N LYS A 16 -5.48 -7.44 8.91
CA LYS A 16 -4.25 -8.10 9.37
C LYS A 16 -3.03 -7.21 9.17
N GLN A 17 -2.91 -6.56 8.01
CA GLN A 17 -1.84 -5.59 7.73
C GLN A 17 -1.88 -4.40 8.71
N CYS A 18 -3.08 -3.86 8.99
CA CYS A 18 -3.25 -2.80 10.00
C CYS A 18 -2.77 -3.25 11.38
N ASN A 19 -3.15 -4.46 11.82
CA ASN A 19 -2.73 -5.02 13.11
C ASN A 19 -1.21 -5.25 13.17
N GLU A 20 -0.58 -5.77 12.11
CA GLU A 20 0.88 -5.95 12.00
C GLU A 20 1.64 -4.61 12.01
N ALA A 21 0.95 -3.54 11.62
CA ALA A 21 1.42 -2.16 11.71
C ALA A 21 0.97 -1.45 12.99
N ASP A 22 0.37 -2.15 13.95
CA ASP A 22 -0.13 -1.62 15.23
C ASP A 22 -1.17 -0.49 15.10
N ILE A 23 -1.88 -0.45 13.97
CA ILE A 23 -2.99 0.47 13.75
C ILE A 23 -4.25 -0.15 14.36
N THR A 24 -4.59 0.32 15.56
CA THR A 24 -5.69 -0.24 16.37
C THR A 24 -6.96 0.61 16.34
N ASP A 25 -6.87 1.89 15.98
CA ASP A 25 -8.02 2.80 15.84
C ASP A 25 -8.82 2.52 14.56
N ILE A 26 -9.31 1.29 14.41
CA ILE A 26 -10.08 0.80 13.27
C ILE A 26 -11.42 0.22 13.71
N GLU A 27 -12.48 0.52 12.96
CA GLU A 27 -13.76 -0.16 13.04
C GLU A 27 -14.02 -0.93 11.75
N ILE A 28 -14.77 -2.03 11.83
CA ILE A 28 -15.08 -2.88 10.68
C ILE A 28 -16.58 -2.97 10.51
N THR A 29 -17.04 -2.78 9.28
CA THR A 29 -18.45 -2.98 8.90
C THR A 29 -18.55 -3.81 7.63
N ASP A 30 -19.67 -4.52 7.46
CA ASP A 30 -19.98 -5.24 6.23
C ASP A 30 -21.48 -5.10 5.91
N SER A 31 -21.88 -5.28 4.64
CA SER A 31 -23.30 -5.28 4.26
C SER A 31 -24.00 -6.59 4.64
N ASN A 32 -23.26 -7.67 4.84
CA ASN A 32 -23.80 -8.97 5.22
C ASN A 32 -24.12 -9.01 6.72
N SER A 33 -25.40 -9.05 7.04
CA SER A 33 -25.89 -9.07 8.43
C SER A 33 -25.49 -10.32 9.22
N LEU A 34 -25.14 -11.42 8.56
CA LEU A 34 -24.64 -12.62 9.22
C LEU A 34 -23.26 -12.41 9.87
N LEU A 35 -22.53 -11.37 9.47
CA LEU A 35 -21.21 -11.04 10.01
C LEU A 35 -21.30 -10.09 11.21
N TRP A 36 -22.41 -9.39 11.42
CA TRP A 36 -22.52 -8.40 12.49
C TRP A 36 -22.45 -9.08 13.87
N GLY A 37 -21.65 -8.50 14.76
CA GLY A 37 -21.35 -9.05 16.09
C GLY A 37 -20.30 -10.17 16.08
N THR A 38 -19.86 -10.64 14.91
CA THR A 38 -18.73 -11.59 14.81
C THR A 38 -17.39 -10.85 14.86
N CYS A 39 -16.30 -11.59 15.00
CA CYS A 39 -14.94 -11.03 15.09
C CYS A 39 -14.12 -11.28 13.82
N LEU A 40 -13.39 -10.27 13.37
CA LEU A 40 -12.36 -10.37 12.33
C LEU A 40 -11.04 -9.81 12.88
N GLU A 41 -10.02 -10.66 12.97
CA GLU A 41 -8.67 -10.28 13.43
C GLU A 41 -8.69 -9.50 14.77
N GLY A 42 -9.57 -9.89 15.70
CA GLY A 42 -9.70 -9.27 17.03
C GLY A 42 -10.65 -8.07 17.11
N HIS A 43 -11.23 -7.64 15.98
CA HIS A 43 -12.16 -6.52 15.89
C HIS A 43 -13.59 -7.00 15.68
N THR A 44 -14.55 -6.44 16.41
CA THR A 44 -15.98 -6.74 16.22
C THR A 44 -16.48 -6.08 14.94
N ILE A 45 -17.19 -6.84 14.12
CA ILE A 45 -17.85 -6.31 12.93
C ILE A 45 -19.18 -5.68 13.36
N ILE A 46 -19.32 -4.37 13.17
CA ILE A 46 -20.54 -3.63 13.46
C ILE A 46 -21.41 -3.48 12.22
N SER A 47 -22.67 -3.12 12.42
CA SER A 47 -23.59 -2.88 11.31
C SER A 47 -23.27 -1.53 10.62
N PRO A 48 -23.57 -1.35 9.33
CA PRO A 48 -23.39 -0.05 8.67
C PRO A 48 -24.21 1.07 9.32
N ASN A 49 -25.34 0.75 9.95
CA ASN A 49 -26.16 1.75 10.66
C ASN A 49 -25.46 2.28 11.91
N GLU A 50 -24.74 1.43 12.61
CA GLU A 50 -23.95 1.78 13.78
C GLU A 50 -22.65 2.50 13.38
N ALA A 51 -21.93 1.94 12.42
CA ALA A 51 -20.67 2.50 11.94
C ALA A 51 -20.82 3.96 11.46
N PHE A 52 -21.89 4.28 10.74
CA PHE A 52 -22.08 5.62 10.17
C PHE A 52 -22.57 6.68 11.18
N LEU A 53 -22.66 6.33 12.46
CA LEU A 53 -22.89 7.30 13.55
C LEU A 53 -21.60 8.01 14.00
N SER A 54 -20.44 7.40 13.72
CA SER A 54 -19.12 7.90 14.09
C SER A 54 -18.49 8.75 12.98
N GLU A 55 -17.51 9.58 13.34
CA GLU A 55 -16.65 10.27 12.39
C GLU A 55 -15.33 9.51 12.18
N TYR A 56 -14.85 9.52 10.95
CA TYR A 56 -13.60 8.85 10.57
C TYR A 56 -12.73 9.76 9.72
N ASP A 57 -11.42 9.57 9.82
CA ASP A 57 -10.46 10.20 8.93
C ASP A 57 -10.67 9.69 7.50
N TYR A 58 -10.81 8.37 7.38
CA TYR A 58 -11.03 7.67 6.12
C TYR A 58 -12.04 6.52 6.27
N VAL A 59 -12.83 6.33 5.22
CA VAL A 59 -13.62 5.12 5.00
C VAL A 59 -12.95 4.32 3.89
N ILE A 60 -12.35 3.20 4.26
CA ILE A 60 -11.62 2.32 3.36
C ILE A 60 -12.53 1.19 2.91
N ILE A 61 -12.84 1.13 1.61
CA ILE A 61 -13.53 0.00 1.00
C ILE A 61 -12.50 -1.11 0.73
N ALA A 62 -12.58 -2.19 1.52
CA ALA A 62 -11.72 -3.35 1.44
C ALA A 62 -12.40 -4.51 0.69
N ALA A 63 -12.73 -4.25 -0.57
CA ALA A 63 -13.37 -5.18 -1.49
C ALA A 63 -12.60 -5.26 -2.82
N GLU A 64 -12.94 -6.24 -3.65
CA GLU A 64 -12.43 -6.34 -5.03
C GLU A 64 -12.70 -5.03 -5.80
N SER A 65 -11.76 -4.64 -6.67
CA SER A 65 -11.82 -3.36 -7.40
C SER A 65 -13.11 -3.16 -8.18
N LYS A 66 -13.69 -4.25 -8.70
CA LYS A 66 -14.96 -4.24 -9.45
C LYS A 66 -16.17 -3.86 -8.59
N ALA A 67 -16.13 -4.12 -7.29
CA ALA A 67 -17.21 -3.81 -6.36
C ALA A 67 -17.08 -2.39 -5.77
N TYR A 68 -15.96 -1.70 -5.99
CA TYR A 68 -15.67 -0.42 -5.36
C TYR A 68 -16.71 0.66 -5.68
N ASP A 69 -17.02 0.88 -6.95
CA ASP A 69 -17.92 1.97 -7.36
C ASP A 69 -19.35 1.74 -6.88
N GLU A 70 -19.80 0.48 -6.85
CA GLU A 70 -21.10 0.09 -6.34
C GLU A 70 -21.19 0.36 -4.83
N ILE A 71 -20.25 -0.19 -4.05
CA ILE A 71 -20.21 -0.01 -2.59
C ILE A 71 -20.10 1.49 -2.25
N ARG A 72 -19.21 2.21 -2.94
CA ARG A 72 -19.03 3.66 -2.75
C ARG A 72 -20.35 4.40 -2.98
N SER A 73 -21.10 4.06 -4.03
CA SER A 73 -22.38 4.71 -4.33
C SER A 73 -23.42 4.43 -3.24
N GLN A 74 -23.44 3.22 -2.67
CA GLN A 74 -24.36 2.85 -1.59
C GLN A 74 -24.08 3.60 -0.29
N ILE A 75 -22.81 3.86 0.03
CA ILE A 75 -22.43 4.46 1.32
C ILE A 75 -22.25 5.98 1.25
N LYS A 76 -21.99 6.57 0.08
CA LYS A 76 -21.70 8.02 -0.08
C LYS A 76 -22.78 8.93 0.50
N ASN A 77 -24.05 8.55 0.39
CA ASN A 77 -25.15 9.36 0.92
C ASN A 77 -25.38 9.16 2.43
N ARG A 78 -24.73 8.17 3.03
CA ARG A 78 -24.90 7.79 4.43
C ARG A 78 -23.78 8.33 5.32
N ILE A 79 -22.63 8.65 4.73
CA ILE A 79 -21.45 9.18 5.42
C ILE A 79 -21.27 10.64 5.01
N LYS A 80 -21.19 11.55 5.98
CA LYS A 80 -21.00 12.98 5.72
C LYS A 80 -19.53 13.36 5.90
N ASN A 81 -19.01 14.17 4.99
CA ASN A 81 -17.70 14.84 5.09
C ASN A 81 -16.45 13.93 5.27
N THR A 82 -16.56 12.62 5.08
CA THR A 82 -15.42 11.70 5.13
C THR A 82 -14.98 11.25 3.74
N THR A 83 -13.67 11.14 3.54
CA THR A 83 -13.10 10.64 2.28
C THR A 83 -13.28 9.12 2.19
N ILE A 84 -13.94 8.66 1.12
CA ILE A 84 -14.12 7.23 0.81
C ILE A 84 -13.07 6.80 -0.21
N ILE A 85 -12.30 5.77 0.13
CA ILE A 85 -11.08 5.37 -0.58
C ILE A 85 -11.07 3.85 -0.78
N SER A 86 -10.50 3.38 -1.89
CA SER A 86 -10.23 1.95 -2.07
C SER A 86 -8.98 1.55 -1.28
N TYR A 87 -8.98 0.39 -0.60
CA TYR A 87 -7.80 -0.09 0.14
C TYR A 87 -6.52 -0.09 -0.71
N GLY A 88 -6.62 -0.36 -2.02
CA GLY A 88 -5.47 -0.37 -2.94
C GLY A 88 -4.84 1.01 -3.19
N LYS A 89 -5.47 2.08 -2.74
CA LYS A 89 -4.98 3.47 -2.80
C LYS A 89 -4.47 3.98 -1.44
N THR A 90 -4.31 3.08 -0.46
CA THR A 90 -3.84 3.43 0.87
C THR A 90 -2.47 2.81 1.15
N ILE A 91 -1.73 3.43 2.06
CA ILE A 91 -0.52 2.89 2.67
C ILE A 91 -0.78 2.77 4.17
N VAL A 92 -0.64 1.55 4.67
CA VAL A 92 -0.59 1.26 6.10
C VAL A 92 0.86 1.49 6.54
N TRP A 93 1.10 2.53 7.33
CA TRP A 93 2.43 2.95 7.78
C TRP A 93 2.60 2.74 9.28
N ASN A 94 3.79 2.31 9.67
CA ASN A 94 4.21 2.23 11.07
C ASN A 94 5.60 2.87 11.19
N ASP A 95 5.69 3.85 12.10
CA ASP A 95 6.88 4.69 12.31
C ASP A 95 8.05 3.95 12.99
N ARG A 96 7.83 2.72 13.46
CA ARG A 96 8.89 1.84 13.95
C ARG A 96 9.68 1.15 12.85
N TYR A 97 9.16 1.08 11.62
CA TYR A 97 9.83 0.43 10.47
C TYR A 97 10.69 1.39 9.64
N LEU A 98 11.51 2.22 10.30
CA LEU A 98 12.39 3.19 9.63
C LEU A 98 13.38 2.55 8.64
N TYR A 99 13.68 1.26 8.77
CA TYR A 99 14.60 0.55 7.86
C TYR A 99 13.99 0.27 6.48
N ASP A 100 12.66 0.26 6.36
CA ASP A 100 12.01 -0.13 5.10
C ASP A 100 12.06 0.96 4.03
N THR A 101 12.37 2.19 4.41
CA THR A 101 12.47 3.34 3.50
C THR A 101 13.88 3.59 2.98
N GLY A 102 14.89 2.87 3.46
CA GLY A 102 16.28 3.13 3.09
C GLY A 102 16.68 4.59 3.35
N ASN A 103 17.27 5.25 2.36
CA ASN A 103 17.66 6.67 2.45
C ASN A 103 16.53 7.68 2.20
N ILE A 104 15.33 7.22 1.85
CA ILE A 104 14.19 8.09 1.55
C ILE A 104 13.80 8.84 2.82
N LYS A 105 13.79 10.18 2.74
CA LYS A 105 13.27 11.03 3.82
C LYS A 105 11.92 11.61 3.44
N PHE A 106 11.19 12.03 4.46
CA PHE A 106 9.90 12.70 4.30
C PHE A 106 10.00 14.17 4.68
N ILE A 107 9.27 15.02 3.96
CA ILE A 107 9.17 16.47 4.18
C ILE A 107 8.57 16.72 5.58
N LYS A 108 7.51 15.99 5.92
CA LYS A 108 6.89 15.96 7.24
C LYS A 108 7.12 14.60 7.88
N PRO A 109 7.40 14.52 9.19
CA PRO A 109 7.44 13.24 9.90
C PRO A 109 6.13 12.47 9.73
N LEU A 110 6.24 11.18 9.42
CA LEU A 110 5.11 10.27 9.40
C LEU A 110 4.96 9.63 10.78
N VAL A 111 3.72 9.50 11.23
CA VAL A 111 3.34 8.75 12.45
C VAL A 111 2.61 7.49 12.02
N SER A 112 2.57 6.46 12.86
CA SER A 112 1.81 5.24 12.57
C SER A 112 0.35 5.58 12.19
N GLY A 113 -0.12 5.05 11.06
CA GLY A 113 -1.42 5.43 10.48
C GLY A 113 -1.66 4.97 9.05
N ILE A 114 -2.87 5.20 8.56
CA ILE A 114 -3.26 4.92 7.18
C ILE A 114 -3.18 6.22 6.39
N TYR A 115 -2.44 6.21 5.28
CA TYR A 115 -2.21 7.35 4.41
C TYR A 115 -2.80 7.10 3.02
N LEU A 116 -3.25 8.15 2.35
CA LEU A 116 -3.45 8.11 0.91
C LEU A 116 -2.12 7.92 0.20
N LEU A 117 -2.10 7.07 -0.84
CA LEU A 117 -0.90 6.84 -1.65
C LEU A 117 -0.32 8.16 -2.21
N GLU A 118 -1.20 9.04 -2.66
CA GLU A 118 -0.84 10.34 -3.23
C GLU A 118 -0.25 11.29 -2.17
N ASP A 119 -0.83 11.33 -0.97
CA ASP A 119 -0.32 12.16 0.14
C ASP A 119 1.02 11.62 0.65
N PHE A 120 1.15 10.30 0.78
CA PHE A 120 2.39 9.64 1.16
C PHE A 120 3.50 9.93 0.15
N ALA A 121 3.23 9.75 -1.15
CA ALA A 121 4.20 10.02 -2.21
C ALA A 121 4.58 11.51 -2.29
N SER A 122 3.62 12.42 -2.09
CA SER A 122 3.86 13.87 -2.09
C SER A 122 4.65 14.34 -0.88
N ASN A 123 4.67 13.56 0.20
CA ASN A 123 5.46 13.84 1.39
C ASN A 123 6.92 13.35 1.27
N ILE A 124 7.31 12.71 0.17
CA ILE A 124 8.69 12.27 -0.05
C ILE A 124 9.58 13.48 -0.41
N ALA A 125 10.70 13.61 0.29
CA ALA A 125 11.72 14.63 0.03
C ALA A 125 12.52 14.23 -1.22
N GLN A 126 12.16 14.80 -2.38
CA GLN A 126 12.67 14.36 -3.69
C GLN A 126 14.20 14.41 -3.81
N GLU A 127 14.84 15.34 -3.10
CA GLU A 127 16.29 15.49 -3.04
C GLU A 127 17.00 14.31 -2.39
N THR A 128 16.28 13.47 -1.64
CA THR A 128 16.82 12.28 -0.99
C THR A 128 16.78 11.04 -1.87
N LEU A 129 16.08 11.12 -3.01
CA LEU A 129 15.92 9.99 -3.90
C LEU A 129 17.10 9.82 -4.86
N ASN A 130 17.56 8.57 -4.99
CA ASN A 130 18.44 8.16 -6.07
C ASN A 130 17.68 8.00 -7.40
N ASP A 131 18.41 7.75 -8.49
CA ASP A 131 17.83 7.70 -9.83
C ASP A 131 16.83 6.54 -9.99
N LEU A 132 17.12 5.38 -9.37
CA LEU A 132 16.21 4.22 -9.41
C LEU A 132 14.95 4.44 -8.57
N GLU A 133 15.05 5.10 -7.42
CA GLU A 133 13.89 5.48 -6.60
C GLU A 133 12.99 6.48 -7.33
N LYS A 134 13.57 7.50 -7.99
CA LYS A 134 12.82 8.44 -8.84
C LYS A 134 12.09 7.71 -9.96
N PHE A 135 12.79 6.78 -10.63
CA PHE A 135 12.18 5.94 -11.65
C PHE A 135 11.04 5.11 -11.08
N ALA A 136 11.24 4.43 -9.94
CA ALA A 136 10.25 3.53 -9.35
C ALA A 136 8.99 4.24 -8.79
N ILE A 137 9.13 5.50 -8.33
CA ILE A 137 8.03 6.25 -7.71
C ILE A 137 7.28 7.09 -8.74
N TRP A 138 7.99 7.74 -9.68
CA TRP A 138 7.38 8.70 -10.63
C TRP A 138 7.58 8.35 -12.10
N GLY A 139 8.39 7.34 -12.41
CA GLY A 139 8.60 6.89 -13.77
C GLY A 139 7.35 6.22 -14.36
N ARG A 140 7.24 6.24 -15.68
CA ARG A 140 6.21 5.47 -16.39
C ARG A 140 6.67 4.03 -16.56
N HIS A 141 6.20 3.14 -15.69
CA HIS A 141 6.48 1.70 -15.76
C HIS A 141 5.31 0.87 -15.23
N LYS A 142 5.38 -0.45 -15.40
CA LYS A 142 4.46 -1.37 -14.71
C LYS A 142 4.73 -1.33 -13.21
N ARG A 143 3.68 -1.44 -12.39
CA ARG A 143 3.82 -1.48 -10.93
C ARG A 143 4.86 -2.52 -10.51
N LEU A 144 5.81 -2.10 -9.68
CA LEU A 144 6.85 -2.95 -9.09
C LEU A 144 6.46 -3.25 -7.65
N ASP A 145 6.19 -4.51 -7.34
CA ASP A 145 5.90 -4.95 -5.97
C ASP A 145 7.22 -5.29 -5.25
N LYS A 146 7.97 -4.26 -4.87
CA LYS A 146 9.24 -4.34 -4.13
C LYS A 146 9.22 -3.38 -2.94
N TRP A 147 9.88 -3.79 -1.85
CA TRP A 147 10.09 -2.93 -0.68
C TRP A 147 10.99 -1.75 -1.04
N MET A 148 10.74 -0.57 -0.47
CA MET A 148 11.40 0.68 -0.89
C MET A 148 12.93 0.63 -0.73
N HIS A 149 13.43 0.09 0.38
CA HIS A 149 14.87 -0.06 0.64
C HIS A 149 15.63 -0.90 -0.41
N TYR A 150 14.96 -1.73 -1.20
CA TYR A 150 15.62 -2.47 -2.28
C TYR A 150 16.12 -1.54 -3.38
N TYR A 151 15.41 -0.44 -3.66
CA TYR A 151 15.83 0.50 -4.70
C TYR A 151 17.16 1.16 -4.34
N GLU A 152 17.35 1.53 -3.08
CA GLU A 152 18.64 2.02 -2.59
C GLU A 152 19.75 0.97 -2.72
N ALA A 153 19.50 -0.27 -2.29
CA ALA A 153 20.48 -1.34 -2.37
C ALA A 153 20.87 -1.65 -3.83
N TYR A 154 19.89 -1.65 -4.74
CA TYR A 154 20.09 -1.89 -6.17
C TYR A 154 20.84 -0.73 -6.81
N ASP A 155 20.43 0.51 -6.56
CA ASP A 155 21.10 1.67 -7.12
C ASP A 155 22.57 1.71 -6.71
N ARG A 156 22.86 1.44 -5.43
CA ARG A 156 24.22 1.32 -4.90
C ARG A 156 25.00 0.17 -5.55
N ALA A 157 24.41 -1.01 -5.70
CA ALA A 157 25.09 -2.18 -6.27
C ALA A 157 25.39 -2.01 -7.76
N PHE A 158 24.45 -1.40 -8.51
CA PHE A 158 24.46 -1.40 -9.95
C PHE A 158 24.92 -0.08 -10.57
N SER A 159 24.91 1.05 -9.86
CA SER A 159 25.33 2.38 -10.36
C SER A 159 26.71 2.39 -11.03
N LYS A 160 27.66 1.58 -10.54
CA LYS A 160 29.01 1.42 -11.10
C LYS A 160 29.06 0.87 -12.53
N TYR A 161 27.94 0.33 -13.03
CA TYR A 161 27.81 -0.24 -14.38
C TYR A 161 27.11 0.68 -15.37
N ARG A 162 26.63 1.87 -14.97
CA ARG A 162 25.97 2.83 -15.87
C ARG A 162 26.91 3.30 -16.99
N ASN A 163 26.36 3.57 -18.16
CA ASN A 163 27.09 4.02 -19.37
C ASN A 163 28.22 3.08 -19.79
N ARG A 164 28.12 1.79 -19.42
CA ARG A 164 29.06 0.75 -19.83
C ARG A 164 28.29 -0.36 -20.52
N PRO A 165 28.86 -1.02 -21.53
CA PRO A 165 28.26 -2.22 -22.08
C PRO A 165 28.24 -3.30 -20.98
N VAL A 166 27.04 -3.78 -20.65
CA VAL A 166 26.85 -4.84 -19.66
C VAL A 166 26.20 -6.06 -20.30
N SER A 167 26.54 -7.24 -19.78
CA SER A 167 25.78 -8.47 -20.01
C SER A 167 25.03 -8.78 -18.73
N ILE A 168 23.70 -8.81 -18.81
CA ILE A 168 22.83 -9.14 -17.69
C ILE A 168 22.38 -10.58 -17.87
N LEU A 169 22.60 -11.39 -16.83
CA LEU A 169 22.04 -12.73 -16.70
C LEU A 169 20.88 -12.64 -15.70
N GLU A 170 19.66 -12.77 -16.21
CA GLU A 170 18.49 -12.93 -15.37
C GLU A 170 18.32 -14.42 -15.05
N ILE A 171 18.20 -14.75 -13.76
CA ILE A 171 17.89 -16.10 -13.28
C ILE A 171 16.52 -16.06 -12.60
N GLY A 172 15.51 -16.56 -13.29
CA GLY A 172 14.16 -16.72 -12.76
C GLY A 172 13.96 -18.11 -12.14
N VAL A 173 13.20 -18.20 -11.04
CA VAL A 173 12.76 -19.49 -10.49
C VAL A 173 11.23 -19.58 -10.58
N ARG A 174 10.71 -20.64 -11.20
CA ARG A 174 9.27 -20.89 -11.29
C ARG A 174 8.97 -22.37 -11.06
N GLY A 175 8.24 -22.68 -9.99
CA GLY A 175 7.81 -24.06 -9.67
C GLY A 175 8.97 -25.06 -9.49
N GLY A 176 10.12 -24.60 -8.97
CA GLY A 176 11.32 -25.43 -8.77
C GLY A 176 12.31 -25.45 -9.95
N TRP A 177 11.98 -24.85 -11.09
CA TRP A 177 12.85 -24.78 -12.26
C TRP A 177 13.58 -23.44 -12.33
N ILE A 178 14.84 -23.47 -12.78
CA ILE A 178 15.65 -22.29 -13.08
C ILE A 178 15.52 -21.95 -14.57
N PHE A 179 15.21 -20.69 -14.87
CA PHE A 179 15.24 -20.11 -16.21
C PHE A 179 16.35 -19.07 -16.25
N ALA A 180 17.18 -19.12 -17.29
CA ALA A 180 18.26 -18.16 -17.49
C ALA A 180 18.03 -17.41 -18.81
N ASN A 181 18.04 -16.08 -18.77
CA ASN A 181 18.05 -15.23 -19.96
C ASN A 181 19.28 -14.33 -19.93
N VAL A 182 19.98 -14.20 -21.06
CA VAL A 182 21.15 -13.35 -21.20
C VAL A 182 20.86 -12.27 -22.23
N GLU A 183 20.87 -11.02 -21.78
CA GLU A 183 20.66 -9.86 -22.62
C GLU A 183 21.88 -8.93 -22.57
N ARG A 184 22.25 -8.39 -23.74
CA ARG A 184 23.21 -7.27 -23.84
C ARG A 184 22.42 -5.97 -23.87
N LEU A 185 22.65 -5.14 -22.87
CA LEU A 185 21.97 -3.86 -22.73
C LEU A 185 23.01 -2.73 -22.64
N LEU A 186 22.67 -1.61 -23.26
CA LEU A 186 23.31 -0.33 -22.98
C LEU A 186 22.47 0.32 -21.88
N TRP A 187 23.09 0.53 -20.71
CA TRP A 187 22.39 1.16 -19.60
C TRP A 187 22.57 2.67 -19.66
N GLU A 188 21.60 3.33 -20.28
CA GLU A 188 21.54 4.78 -20.46
C GLU A 188 20.95 5.49 -19.23
N LYS A 189 21.22 6.79 -19.11
CA LYS A 189 20.80 7.66 -17.99
C LYS A 189 19.31 7.98 -18.02
#